data_AF-A0A5T2D1A6-F1
#
_entry.id   AF-A0A5T2D1A6-F1
#
_cell.length_a   1.000
_cell.length_b   1.000
_cell.length_c   1.000
_cell.angle_alpha   90.00
_cell.angle_beta   90.00
_cell.angle_gamma   90.00
#
_symmetry.space_group_name_H-M   'P 1'
#
loop_
_entity.id
_entity.type
_entity.pdbx_description
1 polymer ?
#
loop_
_entity_poly.entity_id
_entity_poly.type
_entity_poly.pdbx_seq_one_letter_code
_entity_poly.pdbx_strand_id
1 'polypeptide(L)'
;MGLMMTFTPTQKELFNKNIEALSNILLKESLKEIKSSKFELILGKDNLDINLKDTSDNTFLYENVIDELNSMLNTYNDKYLLYPVLYFYGFGNGILFKALLQNKNHQHIVVFEKDIEIIWVIFHILDFSSELQSARLMILNTNKPEIQDYNELCSSKPFFQFSRIYFLELMSHYYERFHEDVLELNKKLVQDFKDSILSHGNDPLDALQGIEQFVYNLPQMITHPSYKELLSKRKGISDTAIIVSTGPSLTKQLPLLKKYASKATIFCADSSYPILAKHNIKPDYVLSLERIPLTSEFFNNDFGEFDKDIVFVLKSYVHPHTTKYLQKNNRNFMLVSTYASFINYLKLDDFGYFNMGFSVANMNFLLAIHLKHKNIVLIGQDLAYAKDGLSHTKDYSNLDKHEGHFQRDKNKYTTQAYGDNGKVESSFVWTLFRHNFEQDVANAKKNYYITTYNCTEGGARIEGT
;
A
#
# COMPACT_ATOMS: atom_id res chain seq x y z
N MET A 1 23.75 33.15 21.82
CA MET A 1 23.20 33.36 23.17
C MET A 1 21.91 34.13 22.98
N GLY A 2 20.76 33.48 23.13
CA GLY A 2 19.46 34.12 22.84
C GLY A 2 19.16 35.25 23.83
N LEU A 3 18.48 36.29 23.37
CA LEU A 3 17.97 37.35 24.23
C LEU A 3 16.76 36.80 25.00
N MET A 4 16.67 37.13 26.29
CA MET A 4 15.54 36.73 27.11
C MET A 4 14.36 37.67 26.80
N MET A 5 13.48 37.27 25.87
CA MET A 5 12.25 38.02 25.59
C MET A 5 11.30 37.96 26.79
N THR A 6 10.85 39.13 27.26
CA THR A 6 9.89 39.24 28.35
C THR A 6 8.48 39.49 27.82
N PHE A 7 7.63 38.47 27.88
CA PHE A 7 6.21 38.59 27.53
C PHE A 7 5.37 39.07 28.70
N THR A 8 4.38 39.91 28.40
CA THR A 8 3.35 40.37 29.36
C THR A 8 2.47 39.20 29.82
N PRO A 9 1.75 39.32 30.95
CA PRO A 9 0.81 38.29 31.40
C PRO A 9 -0.21 37.90 30.33
N THR A 10 -0.78 38.87 29.61
CA THR A 10 -1.75 38.64 28.52
C THR A 10 -1.15 37.85 27.36
N GLN A 11 0.10 38.13 26.97
CA GLN A 11 0.78 37.39 25.92
C GLN A 11 1.08 35.93 26.33
N LYS A 12 1.37 35.68 27.61
CA LYS A 12 1.54 34.32 28.13
C LYS A 12 0.22 33.54 28.16
N GLU A 13 -0.88 34.21 28.51
CA GLU A 13 -2.22 33.62 28.43
C GLU A 13 -2.56 33.24 26.99
N LEU A 14 -2.25 34.13 26.03
CA LEU A 14 -2.44 33.87 24.61
C LEU A 14 -1.63 32.67 24.11
N PHE A 15 -0.35 32.59 24.49
CA PHE A 15 0.49 31.44 24.19
C PHE A 15 -0.12 30.14 24.73
N ASN A 16 -0.56 30.14 25.99
CA ASN A 16 -1.21 28.96 26.58
C ASN A 16 -2.48 28.56 25.82
N LYS A 17 -3.30 29.54 25.41
CA LYS A 17 -4.50 29.30 24.60
C LYS A 17 -4.18 28.60 23.27
N ASN A 18 -3.13 29.06 22.57
CA ASN A 18 -2.67 28.43 21.33
C ASN A 18 -2.12 27.02 21.56
N ILE A 19 -1.32 26.85 22.61
CA ILE A 19 -0.72 25.58 23.03
C ILE A 19 -1.78 24.55 23.44
N GLU A 20 -2.88 24.99 24.07
CA GLU A 20 -4.01 24.13 24.41
C GLU A 20 -4.75 23.65 23.16
N ALA A 21 -4.90 24.50 22.15
CA ALA A 21 -5.55 24.18 20.88
C ALA A 21 -4.69 23.33 19.92
N LEU A 22 -3.36 23.30 20.10
CA LEU A 22 -2.45 22.51 19.26
C LEU A 22 -2.60 21.01 19.53
N SER A 23 -3.00 20.25 18.50
CA SER A 23 -3.20 18.80 18.56
C SER A 23 -1.91 17.98 18.54
N ASN A 24 -0.84 18.49 17.91
CA ASN A 24 0.45 17.82 17.84
C ASN A 24 1.15 17.87 19.21
N ILE A 25 1.17 16.74 19.92
CA ILE A 25 1.68 16.62 21.29
C ILE A 25 3.19 16.92 21.36
N LEU A 26 3.98 16.42 20.41
CA LEU A 26 5.43 16.57 20.42
C LEU A 26 5.87 18.01 20.16
N LEU A 27 5.20 18.69 19.21
CA LEU A 27 5.42 20.11 18.96
C LEU A 27 5.00 20.92 20.19
N LYS A 28 3.86 20.59 20.79
CA LYS A 28 3.35 21.23 22.01
C LYS A 28 4.35 21.15 23.17
N GLU A 29 4.95 19.98 23.38
CA GLU A 29 6.00 19.79 24.40
C GLU A 29 7.25 20.58 24.05
N SER A 30 7.72 20.48 22.81
CA SER A 30 8.92 21.20 22.35
C SER A 30 8.78 22.72 22.50
N LEU A 31 7.59 23.28 22.22
CA LEU A 31 7.31 24.72 22.39
C LEU A 31 7.31 25.15 23.87
N LYS A 32 6.84 24.30 24.79
CA LYS A 32 6.82 24.60 26.23
C LYS A 32 8.22 24.60 26.86
N GLU A 33 9.18 23.91 26.26
CA GLU A 33 10.56 23.83 26.75
C GLU A 33 11.38 25.08 26.41
N ILE A 34 10.96 25.88 25.43
CA ILE A 34 11.66 27.08 24.99
C ILE A 34 11.58 28.17 26.08
N LYS A 35 12.75 28.67 26.51
CA LYS A 35 12.87 29.72 27.53
C LYS A 35 13.39 31.05 27.01
N SER A 36 14.06 31.03 25.87
CA SER A 36 14.65 32.19 25.20
C SER A 36 14.67 31.91 23.71
N SER A 37 14.67 32.97 22.89
CA SER A 37 14.76 32.82 21.45
C SER A 37 15.91 33.63 20.87
N LYS A 38 16.46 33.16 19.75
CA LYS A 38 17.38 33.91 18.89
C LYS A 38 16.66 34.99 18.06
N PHE A 39 15.33 34.96 17.97
CA PHE A 39 14.57 35.95 17.22
C PHE A 39 14.25 37.18 18.08
N GLU A 40 14.34 38.36 17.50
CA GLU A 40 13.88 39.63 18.06
C GLU A 40 12.58 40.02 17.36
N LEU A 41 11.55 40.37 18.14
CA LEU A 41 10.27 40.84 17.62
C LEU A 41 10.35 42.31 17.21
N ILE A 42 10.03 42.59 15.95
CA ILE A 42 10.02 43.93 15.38
C ILE A 42 8.58 44.27 14.97
N LEU A 43 8.03 45.31 15.60
CA LEU A 43 6.67 45.78 15.35
C LEU A 43 6.72 47.12 14.63
N GLY A 44 6.07 47.18 13.48
CA GLY A 44 5.87 48.41 12.73
C GLY A 44 4.73 49.27 13.26
N LYS A 45 4.32 50.26 12.46
CA LYS A 45 3.19 51.14 12.80
C LYS A 45 1.84 50.50 12.51
N ASP A 46 1.78 49.62 11.51
CA ASP A 46 0.59 48.83 11.19
C ASP A 46 0.56 47.57 12.06
N ASN A 47 -0.63 47.16 12.50
CA ASN A 47 -0.80 45.94 13.28
C ASN A 47 -0.46 44.67 12.48
N LEU A 48 -0.43 44.77 11.14
CA LEU A 48 0.00 43.71 10.24
C LEU A 48 1.52 43.71 9.97
N ASP A 49 2.23 44.78 10.37
CA ASP A 49 3.67 44.91 10.17
C ASP A 49 4.42 44.25 11.35
N ILE A 50 4.31 42.92 11.42
CA ILE A 50 4.99 42.08 12.41
C ILE A 50 6.13 41.34 11.70
N ASN A 51 7.37 41.59 12.13
CA ASN A 51 8.55 40.91 11.61
C ASN A 51 9.36 40.28 12.74
N LEU A 52 10.16 39.27 12.42
CA LEU A 52 11.16 38.73 13.33
C LEU A 52 12.54 38.90 12.71
N LYS A 53 13.52 39.25 13.54
CA LYS A 53 14.92 39.36 13.16
C LYS A 53 15.72 38.26 13.86
N ASP A 54 16.37 37.40 13.10
CA ASP A 54 17.33 36.43 13.64
C ASP A 54 18.57 37.19 14.14
N THR A 55 18.80 37.18 15.45
CA THR A 55 19.91 37.93 16.07
C THR A 55 21.27 37.26 15.85
N SER A 56 21.30 36.01 15.37
CA SER A 56 22.56 35.31 15.10
C SER A 56 23.29 35.87 13.89
N ASP A 57 22.57 36.32 12.88
CA ASP A 57 23.11 36.85 11.62
C ASP A 57 22.48 38.19 11.18
N ASN A 58 21.58 38.74 11.99
CA ASN A 58 20.82 39.97 11.75
C ASN A 58 19.86 39.94 10.54
N THR A 59 19.47 38.75 10.07
CA THR A 59 18.51 38.62 8.97
C THR A 59 17.06 38.75 9.42
N PHE A 60 16.22 39.39 8.62
CA PHE A 60 14.78 39.48 8.86
C PHE A 60 14.05 38.33 8.17
N LEU A 61 12.87 37.94 8.69
CA LEU A 61 12.01 36.98 8.01
C LEU A 61 11.48 37.53 6.68
N TYR A 62 11.22 38.84 6.64
CA TYR A 62 10.71 39.56 5.48
C TYR A 62 11.57 40.82 5.26
N GLU A 63 11.84 41.16 4.00
CA GLU A 63 12.45 42.44 3.64
C GLU A 63 11.43 43.57 3.75
N ASN A 64 10.19 43.31 3.30
CA ASN A 64 9.05 44.22 3.43
C ASN A 64 7.78 43.41 3.70
N VAL A 65 7.37 43.40 4.98
CA VAL A 65 6.28 42.56 5.49
C VAL A 65 4.98 42.77 4.72
N ILE A 66 4.60 44.04 4.50
CA ILE A 66 3.29 44.38 3.92
C ILE A 66 3.26 44.09 2.42
N ASP A 67 4.33 44.44 1.69
CA ASP A 67 4.38 44.20 0.24
C ASP A 67 4.45 42.70 -0.08
N GLU A 68 5.23 41.93 0.68
CA GLU A 68 5.32 40.48 0.53
C GLU A 68 3.98 39.79 0.88
N LEU A 69 3.33 40.21 1.98
CA LEU A 69 1.99 39.71 2.35
C LEU A 69 0.97 39.97 1.24
N ASN A 70 0.91 41.19 0.72
CA ASN A 70 -0.04 41.56 -0.33
C ASN A 70 0.24 40.79 -1.63
N SER A 71 1.51 40.61 -2.00
CA SER A 71 1.92 39.82 -3.17
C SER A 71 1.46 38.37 -3.06
N MET A 72 1.68 37.75 -1.91
CA MET A 72 1.25 36.37 -1.64
C MET A 72 -0.28 36.26 -1.63
N LEU A 73 -1.00 37.16 -0.96
CA LEU A 73 -2.46 37.15 -0.94
C LEU A 73 -3.06 37.30 -2.34
N ASN A 74 -2.52 38.20 -3.17
CA ASN A 74 -2.98 38.36 -4.54
C ASN A 74 -2.78 37.07 -5.35
N THR A 75 -1.60 36.44 -5.23
CA THR A 75 -1.29 35.19 -5.91
C THR A 75 -2.24 34.06 -5.50
N TYR A 76 -2.47 33.90 -4.20
CA TYR A 76 -3.30 32.81 -3.67
C TYR A 76 -4.80 33.02 -3.92
N ASN A 77 -5.29 34.26 -3.86
CA ASN A 77 -6.67 34.57 -4.19
C ASN A 77 -6.96 34.43 -5.70
N ASP A 78 -5.97 34.64 -6.56
CA ASP A 78 -6.11 34.46 -8.01
C ASP A 78 -6.01 32.99 -8.42
N LYS A 79 -4.90 32.33 -8.06
CA LYS A 79 -4.56 30.99 -8.60
C LYS A 79 -5.07 29.83 -7.77
N TYR A 80 -5.16 30.01 -6.46
CA TYR A 80 -5.35 28.89 -5.52
C TYR A 80 -6.65 28.97 -4.74
N LEU A 81 -7.56 29.89 -5.08
CA LEU A 81 -8.83 30.15 -4.36
C LEU A 81 -9.65 28.89 -4.04
N LEU A 82 -9.63 27.88 -4.91
CA LEU A 82 -10.41 26.65 -4.78
C LEU A 82 -9.59 25.45 -4.27
N TYR A 83 -8.32 25.65 -3.92
CA TYR A 83 -7.47 24.57 -3.43
C TYR A 83 -7.88 24.23 -1.99
N PRO A 84 -8.28 22.98 -1.70
CA PRO A 84 -8.72 22.60 -0.37
C PRO A 84 -7.55 22.41 0.60
N VAL A 85 -6.36 22.13 0.10
CA VAL A 85 -5.15 21.99 0.91
C VAL A 85 -4.03 22.83 0.33
N LEU A 86 -3.34 23.57 1.19
CA LEU A 86 -2.13 24.33 0.86
C LEU A 86 -0.97 23.85 1.74
N TYR A 87 0.25 23.83 1.20
CA TYR A 87 1.45 23.39 1.93
C TYR A 87 2.52 24.46 1.88
N PHE A 88 3.04 24.81 3.05
CA PHE A 88 4.07 25.83 3.21
C PHE A 88 5.26 25.28 3.98
N TYR A 89 6.45 25.71 3.59
CA TYR A 89 7.64 25.61 4.40
C TYR A 89 7.90 26.98 5.05
N GLY A 90 7.86 26.99 6.37
CA GLY A 90 8.01 28.16 7.22
C GLY A 90 6.68 28.70 7.75
N PHE A 91 6.67 29.02 9.04
CA PHE A 91 5.52 29.61 9.72
C PHE A 91 5.45 31.13 9.53
N GLY A 92 6.61 31.76 9.35
CA GLY A 92 6.71 33.21 9.17
C GLY A 92 6.12 33.97 10.36
N ASN A 93 5.46 35.10 10.08
CA ASN A 93 4.69 35.83 11.09
C ASN A 93 3.24 35.30 11.24
N GLY A 94 2.85 34.28 10.47
CA GLY A 94 1.53 33.65 10.50
C GLY A 94 0.34 34.48 9.96
N ILE A 95 0.54 35.75 9.58
CA ILE A 95 -0.55 36.64 9.14
C ILE A 95 -1.17 36.15 7.83
N LEU A 96 -0.34 35.64 6.90
CA LEU A 96 -0.82 35.06 5.65
C LEU A 96 -1.82 33.92 5.92
N PHE A 97 -1.52 33.02 6.86
CA PHE A 97 -2.42 31.90 7.17
C PHE A 97 -3.74 32.36 7.78
N LYS A 98 -3.73 33.40 8.63
CA LYS A 98 -4.95 34.02 9.15
C LYS A 98 -5.85 34.53 8.04
N ALA A 99 -5.27 35.22 7.06
CA ALA A 99 -5.99 35.77 5.94
C ALA A 99 -6.50 34.67 4.99
N LEU A 100 -5.64 33.72 4.61
CA LEU A 100 -6.03 32.60 3.75
C LEU A 100 -7.15 31.76 4.39
N LEU A 101 -7.09 31.47 5.69
CA LEU A 101 -8.12 30.67 6.37
C LEU A 101 -9.48 31.36 6.51
N GLN A 102 -9.62 32.64 6.14
CA GLN A 102 -10.95 33.24 5.95
C GLN A 102 -11.71 32.62 4.77
N ASN A 103 -11.00 32.08 3.78
CA ASN A 103 -11.58 31.33 2.69
C ASN A 103 -12.03 29.93 3.15
N LYS A 104 -13.32 29.65 3.05
CA LYS A 104 -13.92 28.36 3.45
C LYS A 104 -13.54 27.20 2.54
N ASN A 105 -13.05 27.48 1.33
CA ASN A 105 -12.58 26.44 0.42
C ASN A 105 -11.27 25.81 0.92
N HIS A 106 -10.40 26.58 1.57
CA HIS A 106 -9.18 26.06 2.21
C HIS A 106 -9.57 25.27 3.47
N GLN A 107 -9.61 23.95 3.34
CA GLN A 107 -9.91 23.02 4.42
C GLN A 107 -8.72 22.90 5.37
N HIS A 108 -7.50 22.78 4.83
CA HIS A 108 -6.27 22.68 5.60
C HIS A 108 -5.13 23.52 5.02
N ILE A 109 -4.37 24.19 5.87
CA ILE A 109 -3.04 24.71 5.58
C ILE A 109 -2.05 23.90 6.41
N VAL A 110 -1.14 23.20 5.75
CA VAL A 110 -0.08 22.42 6.38
C VAL A 110 1.21 23.22 6.32
N VAL A 111 1.80 23.46 7.49
CA VAL A 111 3.02 24.27 7.64
C VAL A 111 4.11 23.41 8.23
N PHE A 112 5.23 23.32 7.52
CA PHE A 112 6.44 22.65 7.97
C PHE A 112 7.41 23.70 8.49
N GLU A 113 7.76 23.65 9.78
CA GLU A 113 8.65 24.62 10.41
C GLU A 113 9.87 23.92 11.01
N LYS A 114 11.05 24.45 10.69
CA LYS A 114 12.32 23.99 11.23
C LYS A 114 12.71 24.76 12.48
N ASP A 115 12.58 26.08 12.47
CA ASP A 115 12.91 26.93 13.62
C ASP A 115 11.65 27.19 14.44
N ILE A 116 11.28 26.23 15.30
CA ILE A 116 10.05 26.30 16.13
C ILE A 116 10.03 27.48 17.12
N GLU A 117 11.17 28.14 17.32
CA GLU A 117 11.24 29.41 18.05
C GLU A 117 10.41 30.52 17.38
N ILE A 118 10.27 30.52 16.06
CA ILE A 118 9.40 31.44 15.31
C ILE A 118 7.95 31.27 15.78
N ILE A 119 7.46 30.03 15.79
CA ILE A 119 6.11 29.70 16.28
C ILE A 119 5.96 30.13 17.75
N TRP A 120 6.97 29.85 18.57
CA TRP A 120 6.96 30.21 19.99
C TRP A 120 6.78 31.71 20.19
N VAL A 121 7.50 32.56 19.45
CA VAL A 121 7.33 34.02 19.51
C VAL A 121 5.93 34.41 19.02
N ILE A 122 5.52 33.96 17.85
CA ILE A 122 4.25 34.40 17.24
C ILE A 122 3.04 33.94 18.05
N PHE A 123 3.08 32.78 18.71
CA PHE A 123 1.98 32.32 19.57
C PHE A 123 1.77 33.20 20.82
N HIS A 124 2.75 34.02 21.21
CA HIS A 124 2.58 35.04 22.23
C HIS A 124 1.95 36.34 21.69
N ILE A 125 1.89 36.51 20.36
CA ILE A 125 1.46 37.75 19.69
C ILE A 125 0.09 37.60 19.03
N LEU A 126 -0.18 36.45 18.39
CA LEU A 126 -1.39 36.20 17.62
C LEU A 126 -2.16 34.98 18.15
N ASP A 127 -3.48 35.08 18.18
CA ASP A 127 -4.38 33.99 18.55
C ASP A 127 -4.63 33.07 17.36
N PHE A 128 -4.15 31.83 17.34
CA PHE A 128 -4.43 30.79 16.34
C PHE A 128 -5.34 29.68 16.88
N SER A 129 -5.88 29.84 18.09
CA SER A 129 -6.58 28.74 18.79
C SER A 129 -7.72 28.12 17.98
N SER A 130 -8.52 28.94 17.27
CA SER A 130 -9.60 28.43 16.42
C SER A 130 -9.12 27.60 15.23
N GLU A 131 -8.07 28.05 14.55
CA GLU A 131 -7.50 27.40 13.37
C GLU A 131 -6.80 26.09 13.74
N LEU A 132 -6.10 26.08 14.88
CA LEU A 132 -5.44 24.89 15.42
C LEU A 132 -6.46 23.85 15.92
N GLN A 133 -7.46 24.28 16.71
CA GLN A 133 -8.48 23.38 17.26
C GLN A 133 -9.33 22.71 16.17
N SER A 134 -9.61 23.43 15.09
CA SER A 134 -10.34 22.88 13.93
C SER A 134 -9.46 22.09 12.96
N ALA A 135 -8.16 21.97 13.25
CA ALA A 135 -7.14 21.40 12.35
C ALA A 135 -7.07 22.06 10.96
N ARG A 136 -7.63 23.28 10.81
CA ARG A 136 -7.52 24.06 9.56
C ARG A 136 -6.10 24.61 9.38
N LEU A 137 -5.37 24.81 10.48
CA LEU A 137 -3.93 25.05 10.48
C LEU A 137 -3.23 23.86 11.15
N MET A 138 -2.38 23.17 10.40
CA MET A 138 -1.57 22.06 10.89
C MET A 138 -0.10 22.46 10.85
N ILE A 139 0.62 22.25 11.95
CA ILE A 139 2.03 22.64 12.06
C ILE A 139 2.86 21.39 12.39
N LEU A 140 3.88 21.15 11.57
CA LEU A 140 4.76 19.98 11.65
C LEU A 140 6.21 20.45 11.81
N ASN A 141 6.92 19.86 12.78
CA ASN A 141 8.32 20.19 13.05
C ASN A 141 9.25 19.33 12.19
N THR A 142 10.06 19.96 11.34
CA THR A 142 10.94 19.20 10.42
C THR A 142 12.18 18.61 11.11
N ASN A 143 12.56 19.08 12.30
CA ASN A 143 13.70 18.52 13.05
C ASN A 143 13.39 17.17 13.71
N LYS A 144 12.10 16.82 13.85
CA LYS A 144 11.65 15.55 14.44
C LYS A 144 10.67 14.88 13.48
N PRO A 145 11.11 14.46 12.28
CA PRO A 145 10.22 13.80 11.36
C PRO A 145 9.88 12.41 11.91
N GLU A 146 8.67 12.25 12.45
CA GLU A 146 8.13 10.91 12.62
C GLU A 146 7.73 10.44 11.22
N ILE A 147 8.46 9.47 10.66
CA ILE A 147 8.19 8.90 9.33
C ILE A 147 6.72 8.42 9.20
N GLN A 148 6.07 8.11 10.32
CA GLN A 148 4.66 7.73 10.40
C GLN A 148 3.72 8.92 10.11
N ASP A 149 4.05 10.14 10.53
CA ASP A 149 3.19 11.32 10.39
C ASP A 149 2.94 11.71 8.93
N TYR A 150 3.98 11.66 8.08
CA TYR A 150 3.86 12.08 6.69
C TYR A 150 3.11 11.05 5.84
N ASN A 151 3.33 9.76 6.12
CA ASN A 151 2.57 8.70 5.45
C ASN A 151 1.08 8.78 5.79
N GLU A 152 0.75 9.03 7.06
CA GLU A 152 -0.64 9.21 7.49
C GLU A 152 -1.26 10.47 6.86
N LEU A 153 -0.52 11.59 6.84
CA LEU A 153 -0.94 12.82 6.15
C LEU A 153 -1.24 12.52 4.68
N CYS A 154 -0.31 11.94 3.93
CA CYS A 154 -0.45 11.68 2.50
C CYS A 154 -1.51 10.63 2.15
N SER A 155 -1.91 9.78 3.11
CA SER A 155 -2.90 8.72 2.92
C SER A 155 -4.31 9.07 3.40
N SER A 156 -4.46 10.15 4.17
CA SER A 156 -5.74 10.57 4.71
C SER A 156 -6.50 11.54 3.80
N LYS A 157 -7.82 11.62 3.96
CA LYS A 157 -8.64 12.63 3.30
C LYS A 157 -8.54 13.96 4.07
N PRO A 158 -8.53 15.12 3.39
CA PRO A 158 -8.62 15.29 1.94
C PRO A 158 -7.27 15.20 1.21
N PHE A 159 -6.13 15.19 1.91
CA PHE A 159 -4.77 15.26 1.36
C PHE A 159 -4.56 14.29 0.18
N PHE A 160 -4.91 13.02 0.35
CA PHE A 160 -4.80 12.00 -0.69
C PHE A 160 -5.59 12.35 -1.97
N GLN A 161 -6.83 12.84 -1.82
CA GLN A 161 -7.72 13.15 -2.95
C GLN A 161 -7.20 14.30 -3.80
N PHE A 162 -6.42 15.20 -3.19
CA PHE A 162 -5.85 16.37 -3.83
C PHE A 162 -4.32 16.27 -3.99
N SER A 163 -3.76 15.07 -3.87
CA SER A 163 -2.32 14.81 -4.02
C SER A 163 -1.74 15.31 -5.35
N ARG A 164 -2.54 15.29 -6.44
CA ARG A 164 -2.12 15.76 -7.77
C ARG A 164 -1.81 17.26 -7.84
N ILE A 165 -2.40 18.06 -6.94
CA ILE A 165 -2.21 19.52 -6.89
C ILE A 165 -1.25 19.93 -5.76
N TYR A 166 -0.51 18.98 -5.20
CA TYR A 166 0.52 19.26 -4.21
C TYR A 166 1.64 20.12 -4.78
N PHE A 167 2.02 21.15 -4.02
CA PHE A 167 3.25 21.91 -4.15
C PHE A 167 3.65 22.41 -2.76
N LEU A 168 4.93 22.67 -2.53
CA LEU A 168 5.46 23.20 -1.27
C LEU A 168 5.96 24.63 -1.50
N GLU A 169 5.26 25.61 -0.94
CA GLU A 169 5.60 27.03 -1.06
C GLU A 169 6.55 27.48 0.06
N LEU A 170 7.55 28.29 -0.24
CA LEU A 170 8.33 28.96 0.80
C LEU A 170 7.57 30.17 1.35
N MET A 171 7.50 30.30 2.67
CA MET A 171 6.79 31.42 3.30
C MET A 171 7.44 32.79 3.03
N SER A 172 8.77 32.81 2.89
CA SER A 172 9.56 33.99 2.52
C SER A 172 10.98 33.59 2.12
N HIS A 173 11.74 34.53 1.56
CA HIS A 173 13.15 34.33 1.20
C HIS A 173 14.04 33.90 2.38
N TYR A 174 13.66 34.22 3.62
CA TYR A 174 14.39 33.78 4.81
C TYR A 174 14.59 32.25 4.83
N TYR A 175 13.58 31.49 4.40
CA TYR A 175 13.59 30.03 4.46
C TYR A 175 14.47 29.37 3.38
N GLU A 176 14.99 30.12 2.40
CA GLU A 176 15.95 29.59 1.42
C GLU A 176 17.23 29.07 2.09
N ARG A 177 17.58 29.57 3.28
CA ARG A 177 18.71 29.06 4.09
C ARG A 177 18.56 27.59 4.48
N PHE A 178 17.34 27.05 4.46
CA PHE A 178 17.04 25.64 4.76
C PHE A 178 16.89 24.80 3.50
N HIS A 179 17.48 25.22 2.37
CA HIS A 179 17.33 24.59 1.06
C HIS A 179 17.39 23.05 1.08
N GLU A 180 18.40 22.46 1.72
CA GLU A 180 18.55 20.99 1.78
C GLU A 180 17.37 20.32 2.50
N ASP A 181 16.89 20.92 3.60
CA ASP A 181 15.74 20.42 4.37
C ASP A 181 14.45 20.49 3.56
N VAL A 182 14.24 21.62 2.86
CA VAL A 182 13.10 21.82 1.97
C VAL A 182 13.10 20.78 0.85
N LEU A 183 14.25 20.54 0.22
CA LEU A 183 14.39 19.56 -0.85
C LEU A 183 14.14 18.13 -0.36
N GLU A 184 14.72 17.76 0.79
CA GLU A 184 14.54 16.44 1.39
C GLU A 184 13.08 16.20 1.79
N LEU A 185 12.45 17.15 2.47
CA LEU A 185 11.04 17.09 2.83
C LEU A 185 10.15 16.97 1.59
N ASN A 186 10.36 17.82 0.58
CA ASN A 186 9.55 17.81 -0.62
C ASN A 186 9.68 16.46 -1.36
N LYS A 187 10.91 15.93 -1.47
CA LYS A 187 11.15 14.61 -2.05
C LYS A 187 10.42 13.51 -1.26
N LYS A 188 10.43 13.59 0.07
CA LYS A 188 9.73 12.64 0.93
C LYS A 188 8.21 12.71 0.74
N LEU A 189 7.60 13.90 0.78
CA LEU A 189 6.16 14.07 0.58
C LEU A 189 5.71 13.60 -0.80
N VAL A 190 6.46 13.92 -1.86
CA VAL A 190 6.17 13.42 -3.21
C VAL A 190 6.22 11.89 -3.27
N GLN A 191 7.19 11.28 -2.60
CA GLN A 191 7.32 9.83 -2.52
C GLN A 191 6.17 9.21 -1.72
N ASP A 192 5.84 9.75 -0.55
CA ASP A 192 4.76 9.25 0.31
C ASP A 192 3.38 9.38 -0.40
N PHE A 193 3.13 10.50 -1.11
CA PHE A 193 1.93 10.62 -1.96
C PHE A 193 1.91 9.60 -3.09
N LYS A 194 3.05 9.39 -3.77
CA LYS A 194 3.15 8.41 -4.85
C LYS A 194 2.87 7.00 -4.35
N ASP A 195 3.44 6.62 -3.22
CA ASP A 195 3.26 5.30 -2.62
C ASP A 195 1.80 5.10 -2.16
N SER A 196 1.20 6.14 -1.57
CA SER A 196 -0.22 6.15 -1.23
C SER A 196 -1.12 5.97 -2.47
N ILE A 197 -0.83 6.65 -3.59
CA ILE A 197 -1.56 6.48 -4.86
C ILE A 197 -1.41 5.06 -5.39
N LEU A 198 -0.19 4.53 -5.44
CA LEU A 198 0.06 3.18 -5.93
C LEU A 198 -0.65 2.12 -5.08
N SER A 199 -0.76 2.32 -3.76
CA SER A 199 -1.46 1.38 -2.87
C SER A 199 -2.97 1.28 -3.11
N HIS A 200 -3.59 2.34 -3.65
CA HIS A 200 -5.02 2.36 -3.97
C HIS A 200 -5.35 1.87 -5.39
N GLY A 201 -4.33 1.66 -6.22
CA GLY A 201 -4.47 1.31 -7.63
C GLY A 201 -4.13 2.49 -8.54
N ASN A 202 -3.53 2.17 -9.68
CA ASN A 202 -2.95 3.16 -10.59
C ASN A 202 -3.52 3.10 -12.02
N ASP A 203 -4.48 2.20 -12.28
CA ASP A 203 -5.07 2.01 -13.60
C ASP A 203 -6.61 1.96 -13.52
N PRO A 204 -7.32 3.02 -13.94
CA PRO A 204 -8.78 3.03 -13.96
C PRO A 204 -9.37 2.06 -14.99
N LEU A 205 -8.65 1.73 -16.08
CA LEU A 205 -9.13 0.75 -17.07
C LEU A 205 -9.13 -0.65 -16.47
N ASP A 206 -8.11 -0.99 -15.68
CA ASP A 206 -8.05 -2.24 -14.94
C ASP A 206 -9.22 -2.38 -13.95
N ALA A 207 -9.58 -1.30 -13.24
CA ALA A 207 -10.73 -1.28 -12.35
C ALA A 207 -12.06 -1.46 -13.11
N LEU A 208 -12.25 -0.76 -14.24
CA LEU A 208 -13.44 -0.89 -15.08
C LEU A 208 -13.57 -2.30 -15.67
N GLN A 209 -12.46 -2.90 -16.12
CA GLN A 209 -12.42 -4.29 -16.58
C GLN A 209 -12.86 -5.25 -15.47
N GLY A 210 -12.38 -5.05 -14.24
CA GLY A 210 -12.80 -5.85 -13.08
C GLY A 210 -14.31 -5.77 -12.82
N ILE A 211 -14.90 -4.56 -12.91
CA ILE A 211 -16.35 -4.35 -12.77
C ILE A 211 -17.10 -5.06 -13.89
N GLU A 212 -16.70 -4.87 -15.14
CA GLU A 212 -17.34 -5.46 -16.31
C GLU A 212 -17.36 -7.00 -16.21
N GLN A 213 -16.21 -7.61 -15.97
CA GLN A 213 -16.09 -9.07 -15.91
C GLN A 213 -16.82 -9.65 -14.70
N PHE A 214 -16.85 -8.94 -13.56
CA PHE A 214 -17.68 -9.32 -12.42
C PHE A 214 -19.16 -9.38 -12.81
N VAL A 215 -19.66 -8.36 -13.52
CA VAL A 215 -21.06 -8.31 -13.97
C VAL A 215 -21.39 -9.47 -14.91
N TYR A 216 -20.50 -9.81 -15.85
CA TYR A 216 -20.70 -10.96 -16.73
C TYR A 216 -20.73 -12.30 -15.99
N ASN A 217 -19.90 -12.45 -14.95
CA ASN A 217 -19.83 -13.68 -14.16
C ASN A 217 -20.93 -13.78 -13.09
N LEU A 218 -21.58 -12.66 -12.73
CA LEU A 218 -22.54 -12.58 -11.64
C LEU A 218 -23.67 -13.62 -11.72
N PRO A 219 -24.32 -13.86 -12.87
CA PRO A 219 -25.36 -14.89 -12.97
C PRO A 219 -24.86 -16.30 -12.65
N GLN A 220 -23.64 -16.62 -13.10
CA GLN A 220 -23.01 -17.91 -12.78
C GLN A 220 -22.64 -17.98 -11.31
N MET A 221 -22.09 -16.90 -10.74
CA MET A 221 -21.73 -16.87 -9.32
C MET A 221 -22.93 -17.23 -8.44
N ILE A 222 -24.06 -16.55 -8.60
CA ILE A 222 -25.23 -16.73 -7.71
C ILE A 222 -26.00 -18.05 -7.94
N THR A 223 -25.75 -18.75 -9.04
CA THR A 223 -26.38 -20.05 -9.35
C THR A 223 -25.49 -21.25 -8.99
N HIS A 224 -24.24 -21.00 -8.59
CA HIS A 224 -23.27 -22.01 -8.19
C HIS A 224 -23.06 -22.02 -6.66
N PRO A 225 -22.44 -23.08 -6.10
CA PRO A 225 -22.14 -23.13 -4.68
C PRO A 225 -21.37 -21.90 -4.19
N SER A 226 -21.70 -21.45 -2.98
CA SER A 226 -21.10 -20.26 -2.39
C SER A 226 -19.79 -20.57 -1.66
N TYR A 227 -18.96 -19.55 -1.43
CA TYR A 227 -17.73 -19.68 -0.65
C TYR A 227 -18.00 -20.21 0.77
N LYS A 228 -19.05 -19.69 1.41
CA LYS A 228 -19.52 -20.16 2.71
C LYS A 228 -19.90 -21.63 2.69
N GLU A 229 -20.58 -22.09 1.63
CA GLU A 229 -20.93 -23.49 1.46
C GLU A 229 -19.68 -24.38 1.34
N LEU A 230 -18.71 -23.97 0.50
CA LEU A 230 -17.42 -24.67 0.37
C LEU A 230 -16.76 -24.86 1.74
N LEU A 231 -16.61 -23.78 2.51
CA LEU A 231 -16.01 -23.85 3.84
C LEU A 231 -16.82 -24.76 4.77
N SER A 232 -18.15 -24.65 4.79
CA SER A 232 -18.98 -25.47 5.66
C SER A 232 -18.86 -26.97 5.38
N LYS A 233 -18.70 -27.35 4.11
CA LYS A 233 -18.64 -28.74 3.68
C LYS A 233 -17.24 -29.34 3.72
N ARG A 234 -16.18 -28.53 3.63
CA ARG A 234 -14.81 -29.04 3.40
C ARG A 234 -13.84 -28.74 4.54
N LYS A 235 -14.21 -27.85 5.46
CA LYS A 235 -13.36 -27.48 6.61
C LYS A 235 -13.06 -28.68 7.50
N GLY A 236 -11.78 -28.94 7.74
CA GLY A 236 -11.29 -29.96 8.66
C GLY A 236 -11.47 -31.40 8.17
N ILE A 237 -11.76 -31.63 6.88
CA ILE A 237 -11.90 -32.97 6.32
C ILE A 237 -10.53 -33.65 6.11
N SER A 238 -9.52 -32.87 5.75
CA SER A 238 -8.18 -33.36 5.45
C SER A 238 -7.14 -32.60 6.27
N ASP A 239 -6.19 -33.33 6.84
CA ASP A 239 -5.13 -32.74 7.66
C ASP A 239 -4.00 -32.14 6.82
N THR A 240 -3.79 -32.61 5.58
CA THR A 240 -2.64 -32.22 4.76
C THR A 240 -3.08 -31.69 3.41
N ALA A 241 -2.61 -30.49 3.07
CA ALA A 241 -2.74 -29.89 1.75
C ALA A 241 -1.37 -29.88 1.04
N ILE A 242 -1.36 -30.19 -0.25
CA ILE A 242 -0.22 -29.98 -1.14
C ILE A 242 -0.60 -28.89 -2.14
N ILE A 243 0.14 -27.79 -2.16
CA ILE A 243 -0.04 -26.69 -3.10
C ILE A 243 0.96 -26.87 -4.24
N VAL A 244 0.43 -26.97 -5.45
CA VAL A 244 1.16 -27.19 -6.68
C VAL A 244 1.21 -25.91 -7.49
N SER A 245 2.41 -25.35 -7.58
CA SER A 245 2.73 -24.15 -8.36
C SER A 245 3.61 -24.50 -9.56
N THR A 246 3.75 -23.55 -10.49
CA THR A 246 4.29 -23.80 -11.85
C THR A 246 5.78 -23.46 -11.99
N GLY A 247 6.50 -23.37 -10.87
CA GLY A 247 7.92 -23.07 -10.86
C GLY A 247 8.79 -24.20 -11.43
N PRO A 248 10.07 -23.92 -11.75
CA PRO A 248 10.95 -24.86 -12.43
C PRO A 248 11.19 -26.19 -11.70
N SER A 249 11.08 -26.23 -10.37
CA SER A 249 11.28 -27.47 -9.59
C SER A 249 10.16 -28.50 -9.78
N LEU A 250 8.97 -28.09 -10.24
CA LEU A 250 7.76 -28.92 -10.28
C LEU A 250 8.00 -30.27 -10.96
N THR A 251 8.62 -30.30 -12.14
CA THR A 251 8.79 -31.53 -12.93
C THR A 251 9.53 -32.64 -12.16
N LYS A 252 10.50 -32.27 -11.32
CA LYS A 252 11.23 -33.23 -10.48
C LYS A 252 10.34 -33.86 -9.41
N GLN A 253 9.29 -33.16 -8.99
CA GLN A 253 8.41 -33.53 -7.89
C GLN A 253 7.17 -34.31 -8.36
N LEU A 254 6.81 -34.25 -9.65
CA LEU A 254 5.63 -34.93 -10.20
C LEU A 254 5.60 -36.45 -9.92
N PRO A 255 6.71 -37.22 -10.06
CA PRO A 255 6.67 -38.65 -9.74
C PRO A 255 6.33 -38.93 -8.27
N LEU A 256 6.86 -38.10 -7.36
CA LEU A 256 6.61 -38.23 -5.92
C LEU A 256 5.18 -37.81 -5.57
N LEU A 257 4.71 -36.70 -6.15
CA LEU A 257 3.33 -36.24 -6.03
C LEU A 257 2.34 -37.33 -6.46
N LYS A 258 2.58 -37.96 -7.63
CA LYS A 258 1.74 -39.05 -8.13
C LYS A 258 1.65 -40.23 -7.17
N LYS A 259 2.76 -40.58 -6.51
CA LYS A 259 2.80 -41.66 -5.51
C LYS A 259 1.95 -41.36 -4.27
N TYR A 260 1.87 -40.10 -3.87
CA TYR A 260 1.21 -39.68 -2.62
C TYR A 260 -0.09 -38.90 -2.82
N ALA A 261 -0.57 -38.76 -4.05
CA ALA A 261 -1.73 -37.93 -4.38
C ALA A 261 -2.99 -38.31 -3.58
N SER A 262 -3.17 -39.59 -3.23
CA SER A 262 -4.31 -40.07 -2.44
C SER A 262 -4.20 -39.84 -0.93
N LYS A 263 -3.10 -39.24 -0.44
CA LYS A 263 -2.81 -39.04 0.99
C LYS A 263 -3.01 -37.60 1.47
N ALA A 264 -3.23 -36.67 0.56
CA ALA A 264 -3.36 -35.25 0.86
C ALA A 264 -4.32 -34.61 -0.13
N THR A 265 -4.87 -33.47 0.24
CA THR A 265 -5.68 -32.64 -0.66
C THR A 265 -4.77 -31.83 -1.56
N ILE A 266 -4.95 -31.93 -2.88
CA ILE A 266 -4.11 -31.25 -3.87
C ILE A 266 -4.79 -29.97 -4.33
N PHE A 267 -4.14 -28.84 -4.06
CA PHE A 267 -4.47 -27.52 -4.57
C PHE A 267 -3.54 -27.19 -5.73
N CYS A 268 -4.10 -26.86 -6.89
CA CYS A 268 -3.36 -26.60 -8.10
C CYS A 268 -3.54 -25.15 -8.54
N ALA A 269 -2.45 -24.46 -8.86
CA ALA A 269 -2.56 -23.22 -9.62
C ALA A 269 -3.07 -23.51 -11.05
N ASP A 270 -3.86 -22.61 -11.62
CA ASP A 270 -4.40 -22.69 -12.98
C ASP A 270 -3.35 -23.10 -14.04
N SER A 271 -2.18 -22.50 -14.00
CA SER A 271 -1.07 -22.80 -14.91
C SER A 271 -0.45 -24.19 -14.71
N SER A 272 -0.59 -24.80 -13.54
CA SER A 272 -0.14 -26.16 -13.25
C SER A 272 -1.16 -27.23 -13.65
N TYR A 273 -2.42 -26.85 -13.87
CA TYR A 273 -3.50 -27.80 -14.13
C TYR A 273 -3.29 -28.62 -15.43
N PRO A 274 -2.95 -28.01 -16.58
CA PRO A 274 -2.64 -28.79 -17.79
C PRO A 274 -1.42 -29.72 -17.62
N ILE A 275 -0.45 -29.32 -16.80
CA ILE A 275 0.76 -30.11 -16.51
C ILE A 275 0.38 -31.34 -15.67
N LEU A 276 -0.42 -31.16 -14.61
CA LEU A 276 -0.91 -32.26 -13.80
C LEU A 276 -1.77 -33.25 -14.62
N ALA A 277 -2.62 -32.75 -15.52
CA ALA A 277 -3.40 -33.58 -16.44
C ALA A 277 -2.51 -34.43 -17.35
N LYS A 278 -1.48 -33.82 -17.96
CA LYS A 278 -0.48 -34.53 -18.80
C LYS A 278 0.22 -35.67 -18.04
N HIS A 279 0.45 -35.51 -16.75
CA HIS A 279 1.10 -36.52 -15.90
C HIS A 279 0.10 -37.47 -15.21
N ASN A 280 -1.20 -37.32 -15.47
CA ASN A 280 -2.29 -38.07 -14.87
C ASN A 280 -2.25 -38.01 -13.33
N ILE A 281 -2.17 -36.80 -12.79
CA ILE A 281 -2.24 -36.48 -11.36
C ILE A 281 -3.46 -35.59 -11.17
N LYS A 282 -4.56 -36.13 -10.61
CA LYS A 282 -5.80 -35.38 -10.45
C LYS A 282 -5.73 -34.46 -9.22
N PRO A 283 -5.86 -33.13 -9.36
CA PRO A 283 -6.01 -32.24 -8.21
C PRO A 283 -7.43 -32.30 -7.62
N ASP A 284 -7.59 -31.89 -6.36
CA ASP A 284 -8.91 -31.71 -5.76
C ASP A 284 -9.47 -30.32 -6.06
N TYR A 285 -8.58 -29.32 -6.04
CA TYR A 285 -8.91 -27.92 -6.30
C TYR A 285 -8.01 -27.34 -7.38
N VAL A 286 -8.60 -26.59 -8.31
CA VAL A 286 -7.87 -25.74 -9.27
C VAL A 286 -8.31 -24.30 -9.07
N LEU A 287 -7.37 -23.42 -8.74
CA LEU A 287 -7.67 -22.02 -8.45
C LEU A 287 -7.21 -21.11 -9.60
N SER A 288 -7.95 -20.03 -9.83
CA SER A 288 -7.55 -18.98 -10.78
C SER A 288 -7.92 -17.59 -10.26
N LEU A 289 -6.97 -16.66 -10.41
CA LEU A 289 -7.02 -15.32 -9.84
C LEU A 289 -7.01 -14.22 -10.92
N GLU A 290 -6.31 -14.47 -12.02
CA GLU A 290 -6.08 -13.47 -13.06
C GLU A 290 -7.29 -13.27 -13.97
N ARG A 291 -7.38 -12.06 -14.54
CA ARG A 291 -8.56 -11.60 -15.30
C ARG A 291 -8.27 -11.32 -16.77
N ILE A 292 -7.21 -11.92 -17.30
CA ILE A 292 -6.75 -11.75 -18.68
C ILE A 292 -7.12 -12.96 -19.55
N PRO A 293 -7.26 -12.80 -20.88
CA PRO A 293 -7.55 -13.92 -21.78
C PRO A 293 -6.53 -15.06 -21.69
N LEU A 294 -5.24 -14.72 -21.52
CA LEU A 294 -4.15 -15.70 -21.49
C LEU A 294 -4.30 -16.75 -20.38
N THR A 295 -4.84 -16.36 -19.22
CA THR A 295 -5.08 -17.31 -18.12
C THR A 295 -6.32 -18.16 -18.34
N SER A 296 -7.30 -17.70 -19.14
CA SER A 296 -8.44 -18.53 -19.53
C SER A 296 -8.01 -19.73 -20.39
N GLU A 297 -6.93 -19.61 -21.16
CA GLU A 297 -6.47 -20.68 -22.06
C GLU A 297 -6.00 -21.93 -21.30
N PHE A 298 -5.63 -21.83 -20.02
CA PHE A 298 -5.35 -23.01 -19.19
C PHE A 298 -6.58 -23.92 -19.01
N PHE A 299 -7.77 -23.43 -19.30
CA PHE A 299 -9.03 -24.18 -19.23
C PHE A 299 -9.57 -24.56 -20.61
N ASN A 300 -8.97 -24.06 -21.70
CA ASN A 300 -9.36 -24.36 -23.09
C ASN A 300 -8.79 -25.71 -23.57
N ASN A 301 -9.16 -26.76 -22.85
CA ASN A 301 -8.81 -28.15 -23.11
C ASN A 301 -10.02 -29.01 -22.82
N ASP A 302 -10.01 -30.28 -23.18
CA ASP A 302 -11.00 -31.27 -22.79
C ASP A 302 -10.27 -32.51 -22.26
N PHE A 303 -10.32 -32.72 -20.95
CA PHE A 303 -9.67 -33.86 -20.28
C PHE A 303 -10.67 -34.96 -19.89
N GLY A 304 -11.95 -34.82 -20.25
CA GLY A 304 -12.99 -35.82 -20.00
C GLY A 304 -13.07 -36.27 -18.54
N GLU A 305 -13.01 -37.59 -18.32
CA GLU A 305 -13.12 -38.22 -16.98
C GLU A 305 -12.05 -37.77 -15.98
N PHE A 306 -10.92 -37.21 -16.43
CA PHE A 306 -9.92 -36.65 -15.53
C PHE A 306 -10.49 -35.51 -14.68
N ASP A 307 -11.42 -34.72 -15.24
CA ASP A 307 -12.00 -33.55 -14.58
C ASP A 307 -13.06 -33.90 -13.53
N LYS A 308 -13.42 -35.18 -13.45
CA LYS A 308 -14.42 -35.65 -12.51
C LYS A 308 -13.99 -35.39 -11.06
N ASP A 309 -14.88 -34.75 -10.31
CA ASP A 309 -14.72 -34.36 -8.90
C ASP A 309 -13.69 -33.23 -8.64
N ILE A 310 -13.05 -32.66 -9.67
CA ILE A 310 -12.24 -31.45 -9.50
C ILE A 310 -13.17 -30.26 -9.24
N VAL A 311 -12.85 -29.45 -8.23
CA VAL A 311 -13.55 -28.18 -7.96
C VAL A 311 -12.70 -27.00 -8.42
N PHE A 312 -13.17 -26.29 -9.43
CA PHE A 312 -12.54 -25.07 -9.92
C PHE A 312 -13.00 -23.86 -9.09
N VAL A 313 -12.09 -23.21 -8.37
CA VAL A 313 -12.40 -22.06 -7.50
C VAL A 313 -11.82 -20.79 -8.12
N LEU A 314 -12.69 -19.97 -8.70
CA LEU A 314 -12.31 -18.83 -9.52
C LEU A 314 -12.60 -17.53 -8.79
N LYS A 315 -11.72 -16.53 -8.93
CA LYS A 315 -12.07 -15.16 -8.56
C LYS A 315 -13.32 -14.71 -9.31
N SER A 316 -14.22 -13.99 -8.65
CA SER A 316 -15.53 -13.61 -9.21
C SER A 316 -15.46 -12.75 -10.48
N TYR A 317 -14.30 -12.15 -10.75
CA TYR A 317 -14.02 -11.36 -11.94
C TYR A 317 -12.82 -11.89 -12.74
N VAL A 318 -12.68 -13.22 -12.84
CA VAL A 318 -11.85 -13.82 -13.90
C VAL A 318 -12.41 -13.47 -15.28
N HIS A 319 -11.57 -13.58 -16.31
CA HIS A 319 -11.99 -13.33 -17.68
C HIS A 319 -13.15 -14.29 -18.08
N PRO A 320 -14.21 -13.81 -18.77
CA PRO A 320 -15.41 -14.61 -19.08
C PRO A 320 -15.17 -15.87 -19.92
N HIS A 321 -14.06 -15.94 -20.66
CA HIS A 321 -13.68 -17.18 -21.36
C HIS A 321 -13.44 -18.33 -20.38
N THR A 322 -12.94 -18.05 -19.17
CA THR A 322 -12.67 -19.07 -18.14
C THR A 322 -13.95 -19.84 -17.81
N THR A 323 -15.02 -19.14 -17.44
CA THR A 323 -16.31 -19.76 -17.10
C THR A 323 -16.93 -20.43 -18.32
N LYS A 324 -16.83 -19.82 -19.51
CA LYS A 324 -17.29 -20.42 -20.77
C LYS A 324 -16.62 -21.76 -21.09
N TYR A 325 -15.30 -21.87 -20.91
CA TYR A 325 -14.57 -23.12 -21.16
C TYR A 325 -14.92 -24.20 -20.13
N LEU A 326 -15.08 -23.83 -18.85
CA LEU A 326 -15.48 -24.78 -17.81
C LEU A 326 -16.89 -25.31 -18.04
N GLN A 327 -17.84 -24.44 -18.41
CA GLN A 327 -19.21 -24.84 -18.75
C GLN A 327 -19.28 -25.74 -19.99
N LYS A 328 -18.49 -25.45 -21.03
CA LYS A 328 -18.44 -26.25 -22.26
C LYS A 328 -18.17 -27.74 -21.98
N ASN A 329 -17.37 -28.03 -20.95
CA ASN A 329 -17.00 -29.39 -20.57
C ASN A 329 -17.70 -29.89 -19.30
N ASN A 330 -18.77 -29.23 -18.85
CA ASN A 330 -19.53 -29.57 -17.64
C ASN A 330 -18.66 -29.69 -16.37
N ARG A 331 -17.64 -28.83 -16.24
CA ARG A 331 -16.76 -28.83 -15.07
C ARG A 331 -17.43 -28.15 -13.87
N ASN A 332 -17.22 -28.70 -12.68
CA ASN A 332 -17.73 -28.11 -11.44
C ASN A 332 -16.88 -26.90 -11.04
N PHE A 333 -17.46 -25.71 -11.06
CA PHE A 333 -16.77 -24.50 -10.63
C PHE A 333 -17.59 -23.66 -9.66
N MET A 334 -16.91 -22.74 -8.99
CA MET A 334 -17.53 -21.71 -8.18
C MET A 334 -16.77 -20.40 -8.36
N LEU A 335 -17.47 -19.30 -8.13
CA LEU A 335 -16.93 -17.95 -8.19
C LEU A 335 -16.92 -17.37 -6.78
N VAL A 336 -15.75 -16.93 -6.34
CA VAL A 336 -15.50 -16.41 -4.99
C VAL A 336 -15.01 -14.97 -5.06
N SER A 337 -15.50 -14.14 -4.16
CA SER A 337 -15.24 -12.70 -4.17
C SER A 337 -14.16 -12.28 -3.17
N THR A 338 -13.37 -11.27 -3.56
CA THR A 338 -12.44 -10.54 -2.68
C THR A 338 -13.04 -9.20 -2.25
N TYR A 339 -12.33 -8.46 -1.41
CA TYR A 339 -12.69 -7.09 -1.03
C TYR A 339 -12.51 -6.13 -2.20
N ALA A 340 -13.60 -5.51 -2.65
CA ALA A 340 -13.58 -4.41 -3.60
C ALA A 340 -14.86 -3.60 -3.45
N SER A 341 -14.80 -2.26 -3.53
CA SER A 341 -15.96 -1.39 -3.27
C SER A 341 -17.20 -1.76 -4.08
N PHE A 342 -17.05 -2.11 -5.36
CA PHE A 342 -18.16 -2.51 -6.24
C PHE A 342 -18.75 -3.89 -5.89
N ILE A 343 -17.96 -4.79 -5.31
CA ILE A 343 -18.42 -6.10 -4.83
C ILE A 343 -19.17 -5.92 -3.52
N ASN A 344 -18.56 -5.20 -2.56
CA ASN A 344 -19.11 -4.95 -1.23
C ASN A 344 -20.49 -4.27 -1.33
N TYR A 345 -20.70 -3.41 -2.35
CA TYR A 345 -21.97 -2.73 -2.58
C TYR A 345 -23.14 -3.70 -2.80
N LEU A 346 -22.91 -4.86 -3.44
CA LEU A 346 -23.95 -5.84 -3.72
C LEU A 346 -24.37 -6.68 -2.51
N LYS A 347 -23.57 -6.71 -1.42
CA LYS A 347 -23.85 -7.46 -0.19
C LYS A 347 -24.10 -8.96 -0.42
N LEU A 348 -23.39 -9.56 -1.37
CA LEU A 348 -23.44 -11.00 -1.65
C LEU A 348 -22.45 -11.76 -0.75
N ASP A 349 -22.59 -11.57 0.56
CA ASP A 349 -21.58 -11.94 1.57
C ASP A 349 -21.30 -13.45 1.62
N ASP A 350 -22.26 -14.30 1.24
CA ASP A 350 -22.09 -15.76 1.20
C ASP A 350 -21.05 -16.21 0.14
N PHE A 351 -20.80 -15.40 -0.89
CA PHE A 351 -19.83 -15.66 -1.95
C PHE A 351 -18.42 -15.17 -1.63
N GLY A 352 -18.22 -14.56 -0.46
CA GLY A 352 -16.90 -14.32 0.12
C GLY A 352 -16.73 -12.95 0.75
N TYR A 353 -15.58 -12.83 1.42
CA TYR A 353 -14.62 -11.73 1.27
C TYR A 353 -13.24 -12.38 1.44
N PHE A 354 -12.93 -13.23 0.48
CA PHE A 354 -11.77 -14.09 0.51
C PHE A 354 -10.54 -13.25 0.18
N ASN A 355 -9.64 -13.05 1.15
CA ASN A 355 -8.31 -12.52 0.85
C ASN A 355 -7.56 -13.54 -0.01
N MET A 356 -7.05 -13.13 -1.16
CA MET A 356 -6.48 -14.02 -2.18
C MET A 356 -4.97 -13.86 -2.35
N GLY A 357 -4.34 -12.94 -1.61
CA GLY A 357 -2.92 -12.59 -1.79
C GLY A 357 -2.62 -12.04 -3.20
N PHE A 358 -1.35 -12.10 -3.60
CA PHE A 358 -0.88 -11.50 -4.86
C PHE A 358 -0.69 -12.48 -6.02
N SER A 359 -0.89 -13.78 -5.79
CA SER A 359 -0.79 -14.82 -6.83
C SER A 359 -1.78 -15.95 -6.57
N VAL A 360 -2.04 -16.78 -7.58
CA VAL A 360 -2.87 -17.99 -7.45
C VAL A 360 -2.32 -18.93 -6.36
N ALA A 361 -1.01 -18.98 -6.18
CA ALA A 361 -0.41 -19.79 -5.13
C ALA A 361 -0.67 -19.23 -3.72
N ASN A 362 -0.67 -17.91 -3.55
CA ASN A 362 -1.11 -17.28 -2.29
C ASN A 362 -2.60 -17.56 -2.03
N MET A 363 -3.43 -17.49 -3.07
CA MET A 363 -4.86 -17.85 -2.98
C MET A 363 -5.04 -19.32 -2.54
N ASN A 364 -4.27 -20.25 -3.11
CA ASN A 364 -4.26 -21.65 -2.69
C ASN A 364 -3.89 -21.80 -1.21
N PHE A 365 -2.87 -21.08 -0.76
CA PHE A 365 -2.40 -21.12 0.63
C PHE A 365 -3.45 -20.62 1.62
N LEU A 366 -4.05 -19.47 1.32
CA LEU A 366 -5.11 -18.89 2.16
C LEU A 366 -6.36 -19.78 2.19
N LEU A 367 -6.73 -20.39 1.06
CA LEU A 367 -7.85 -21.35 1.04
C LEU A 367 -7.54 -22.59 1.89
N ALA A 368 -6.32 -23.12 1.81
CA ALA A 368 -5.90 -24.26 2.62
C ALA A 368 -5.97 -23.95 4.13
N ILE A 369 -5.60 -22.74 4.56
CA ILE A 369 -5.76 -22.24 5.94
C ILE A 369 -7.25 -22.18 6.33
N HIS A 370 -8.11 -21.60 5.48
CA HIS A 370 -9.53 -21.45 5.77
C HIS A 370 -10.26 -22.80 5.84
N LEU A 371 -9.80 -23.78 5.08
CA LEU A 371 -10.24 -25.17 5.14
C LEU A 371 -9.62 -25.96 6.32
N LYS A 372 -8.78 -25.35 7.15
CA LYS A 372 -8.23 -25.91 8.40
C LYS A 372 -7.35 -27.16 8.19
N HIS A 373 -6.57 -27.19 7.12
CA HIS A 373 -5.47 -28.16 7.01
C HIS A 373 -4.44 -27.85 8.10
N LYS A 374 -3.86 -28.89 8.71
CA LYS A 374 -2.83 -28.76 9.75
C LYS A 374 -1.42 -28.67 9.16
N ASN A 375 -1.23 -29.29 8.00
CA ASN A 375 0.02 -29.33 7.27
C ASN A 375 -0.20 -28.77 5.86
N ILE A 376 0.62 -27.82 5.44
CA ILE A 376 0.59 -27.27 4.08
C ILE A 376 1.96 -27.46 3.44
N VAL A 377 2.03 -28.21 2.34
CA VAL A 377 3.26 -28.53 1.62
C VAL A 377 3.31 -27.73 0.33
N LEU A 378 4.39 -27.00 0.10
CA LEU A 378 4.59 -26.20 -1.12
C LEU A 378 5.51 -26.96 -2.09
N ILE A 379 5.03 -27.21 -3.31
CA ILE A 379 5.81 -27.79 -4.41
C ILE A 379 5.70 -26.93 -5.67
N GLY A 380 6.75 -26.87 -6.49
CA GLY A 380 6.85 -25.95 -7.62
C GLY A 380 6.70 -24.46 -7.27
N GLN A 381 6.78 -24.08 -5.99
CA GLN A 381 6.75 -22.69 -5.51
C GLN A 381 8.17 -22.12 -5.46
N ASP A 382 8.86 -22.09 -6.60
CA ASP A 382 10.27 -21.71 -6.64
C ASP A 382 10.53 -20.24 -6.31
N LEU A 383 9.68 -19.32 -6.81
CA LEU A 383 9.87 -17.86 -6.65
C LEU A 383 11.27 -17.36 -7.07
N ALA A 384 11.92 -18.12 -7.95
CA ALA A 384 13.28 -17.94 -8.40
C ALA A 384 13.43 -18.57 -9.79
N TYR A 385 14.43 -18.09 -10.54
CA TYR A 385 14.80 -18.70 -11.81
C TYR A 385 15.59 -19.99 -11.59
N ALA A 386 15.39 -20.97 -12.48
CA ALA A 386 16.30 -22.11 -12.58
C ALA A 386 17.70 -21.68 -13.04
N LYS A 387 18.69 -22.57 -12.88
CA LYS A 387 20.09 -22.31 -13.28
C LYS A 387 20.24 -22.00 -14.78
N ASP A 388 19.33 -22.50 -15.62
CA ASP A 388 19.27 -22.22 -17.06
C ASP A 388 18.48 -20.94 -17.38
N GLY A 389 18.03 -20.19 -16.36
CA GLY A 389 17.29 -18.94 -16.50
C GLY A 389 15.79 -19.10 -16.71
N LEU A 390 15.26 -20.34 -16.70
CA LEU A 390 13.82 -20.56 -16.86
C LEU A 390 13.03 -20.08 -15.65
N SER A 391 11.91 -19.41 -15.90
CA SER A 391 10.97 -18.93 -14.89
C SER A 391 9.92 -19.96 -14.47
N HIS A 392 9.65 -20.93 -15.35
CA HIS A 392 8.65 -21.98 -15.18
C HIS A 392 9.21 -23.29 -15.69
N THR A 393 8.52 -24.40 -15.41
CA THR A 393 8.85 -25.68 -16.03
C THR A 393 8.66 -25.65 -17.56
N LYS A 394 9.40 -26.52 -18.27
CA LYS A 394 9.35 -26.66 -19.74
C LYS A 394 7.98 -27.07 -20.28
N ASP A 395 7.14 -27.66 -19.44
CA ASP A 395 5.76 -28.03 -19.82
C ASP A 395 4.76 -26.86 -19.70
N TYR A 396 5.21 -25.68 -19.28
CA TYR A 396 4.37 -24.48 -19.20
C TYR A 396 4.04 -23.92 -20.59
N SER A 397 2.74 -23.80 -20.90
CA SER A 397 2.26 -23.46 -22.25
C SER A 397 2.65 -22.06 -22.74
N ASN A 398 2.92 -21.11 -21.84
CA ASN A 398 3.23 -19.72 -22.20
C ASN A 398 4.69 -19.36 -21.92
N LEU A 399 5.61 -20.33 -21.96
CA LEU A 399 7.02 -20.12 -21.64
C LEU A 399 7.66 -19.06 -22.55
N ASP A 400 7.23 -18.97 -23.80
CA ASP A 400 7.63 -17.95 -24.80
C ASP A 400 7.34 -16.52 -24.31
N LYS A 401 6.25 -16.31 -23.57
CA LYS A 401 5.88 -14.99 -23.00
C LYS A 401 6.82 -14.52 -21.90
N HIS A 402 7.76 -15.36 -21.46
CA HIS A 402 8.74 -15.04 -20.43
C HIS A 402 10.17 -14.91 -20.96
N GLU A 403 10.37 -14.95 -22.28
CA GLU A 403 11.68 -14.69 -22.87
C GLU A 403 12.20 -13.29 -22.48
N GLY A 404 13.49 -13.21 -22.16
CA GLY A 404 14.15 -11.96 -21.73
C GLY A 404 13.88 -11.55 -20.28
N HIS A 405 12.93 -12.16 -19.56
CA HIS A 405 12.65 -11.81 -18.16
C HIS A 405 13.86 -12.04 -17.25
N PHE A 406 14.56 -13.17 -17.43
CA PHE A 406 15.76 -13.44 -16.66
C PHE A 406 16.82 -12.36 -16.85
N GLN A 407 17.11 -11.98 -18.10
CA GLN A 407 18.09 -10.94 -18.41
C GLN A 407 17.67 -9.57 -17.86
N ARG A 408 16.37 -9.26 -17.89
CA ARG A 408 15.81 -8.04 -17.30
C ARG A 408 16.07 -7.97 -15.79
N ASP A 409 15.93 -9.08 -15.08
CA ASP A 409 15.91 -9.12 -13.61
C ASP A 409 17.25 -9.52 -12.98
N LYS A 410 18.15 -10.13 -13.77
CA LYS A 410 19.46 -10.64 -13.34
C LYS A 410 20.25 -9.60 -12.54
N ASN A 411 20.77 -10.02 -11.39
CA ASN A 411 21.52 -9.22 -10.42
C ASN A 411 20.75 -8.03 -9.79
N LYS A 412 19.48 -7.80 -10.17
CA LYS A 412 18.65 -6.76 -9.54
C LYS A 412 17.88 -7.30 -8.35
N TYR A 413 17.46 -8.57 -8.43
CA TYR A 413 16.68 -9.22 -7.39
C TYR A 413 17.27 -10.59 -7.10
N THR A 414 17.82 -10.74 -5.89
CA THR A 414 18.35 -12.02 -5.41
C THR A 414 17.82 -12.31 -4.01
N THR A 415 17.79 -13.58 -3.65
CA THR A 415 17.36 -14.01 -2.31
C THR A 415 18.09 -15.26 -1.87
N GLN A 416 18.00 -15.58 -0.58
CA GLN A 416 18.48 -16.82 -0.01
C GLN A 416 17.84 -18.03 -0.71
N ALA A 417 18.67 -19.00 -1.08
CA ALA A 417 18.24 -20.24 -1.70
C ALA A 417 17.66 -21.22 -0.67
N TYR A 418 16.80 -22.13 -1.14
CA TYR A 418 16.33 -23.26 -0.34
C TYR A 418 17.49 -24.03 0.32
N GLY A 419 17.31 -24.41 1.59
CA GLY A 419 18.30 -25.17 2.36
C GLY A 419 19.58 -24.43 2.69
N ASP A 420 19.57 -23.09 2.66
CA ASP A 420 20.71 -22.21 2.91
C ASP A 420 21.91 -22.37 1.97
N ASN A 421 21.64 -22.89 0.77
CA ASN A 421 22.66 -23.20 -0.24
C ASN A 421 23.03 -21.99 -1.11
N GLY A 422 23.26 -20.83 -0.49
CA GLY A 422 23.65 -19.59 -1.17
C GLY A 422 22.47 -18.73 -1.63
N LYS A 423 22.61 -18.07 -2.78
CA LYS A 423 21.59 -17.16 -3.34
C LYS A 423 21.06 -17.64 -4.69
N VAL A 424 19.80 -17.30 -4.97
CA VAL A 424 19.13 -17.51 -6.25
C VAL A 424 18.66 -16.19 -6.85
N GLU A 425 18.62 -16.14 -8.18
CA GLU A 425 18.05 -15.03 -8.94
C GLU A 425 16.52 -15.07 -8.85
N SER A 426 15.90 -13.90 -8.67
CA SER A 426 14.45 -13.76 -8.55
C SER A 426 13.99 -12.52 -9.33
N SER A 427 12.75 -12.08 -9.10
CA SER A 427 12.21 -10.86 -9.68
C SER A 427 11.58 -9.98 -8.59
N PHE A 428 11.27 -8.73 -8.93
CA PHE A 428 10.51 -7.83 -8.06
C PHE A 428 9.18 -8.46 -7.62
N VAL A 429 8.42 -9.00 -8.58
CA VAL A 429 7.09 -9.58 -8.34
C VAL A 429 7.18 -10.82 -7.46
N TRP A 430 8.15 -11.70 -7.70
CA TRP A 430 8.33 -12.88 -6.85
C TRP A 430 8.84 -12.55 -5.45
N THR A 431 9.60 -11.46 -5.31
CA THR A 431 9.98 -10.93 -4.00
C THR A 431 8.73 -10.49 -3.22
N LEU A 432 7.79 -9.79 -3.87
CA LEU A 432 6.50 -9.44 -3.27
C LEU A 432 5.70 -10.68 -2.86
N PHE A 433 5.58 -11.66 -3.77
CA PHE A 433 4.87 -12.91 -3.50
C PHE A 433 5.48 -13.66 -2.32
N ARG A 434 6.81 -13.72 -2.24
CA ARG A 434 7.54 -14.34 -1.13
C ARG A 434 7.24 -13.66 0.20
N HIS A 435 7.33 -12.33 0.26
CA HIS A 435 7.06 -11.60 1.51
C HIS A 435 5.62 -11.81 1.98
N ASN A 436 4.65 -11.86 1.05
CA ASN A 436 3.27 -12.18 1.39
C ASN A 436 3.13 -13.63 1.92
N PHE A 437 3.80 -14.61 1.30
CA PHE A 437 3.87 -15.97 1.84
C PHE A 437 4.46 -16.01 3.25
N GLU A 438 5.57 -15.32 3.51
CA GLU A 438 6.23 -15.30 4.82
C GLU A 438 5.31 -14.73 5.91
N GLN A 439 4.57 -13.67 5.59
CA GLN A 439 3.53 -13.12 6.47
C GLN A 439 2.39 -14.10 6.71
N ASP A 440 1.87 -14.73 5.64
CA ASP A 440 0.77 -15.69 5.73
C ASP A 440 1.19 -16.96 6.48
N VAL A 441 2.42 -17.44 6.31
CA VAL A 441 3.00 -18.59 7.04
C VAL A 441 3.17 -18.26 8.52
N ALA A 442 3.71 -17.09 8.85
CA ALA A 442 3.82 -16.63 10.23
C ALA A 442 2.44 -16.54 10.90
N ASN A 443 1.44 -16.00 10.19
CA ASN A 443 0.05 -15.94 10.63
C ASN A 443 -0.58 -17.34 10.79
N ALA A 444 -0.38 -18.24 9.82
CA ALA A 444 -0.84 -19.62 9.84
C ALA A 444 -0.33 -20.37 11.08
N LYS A 445 0.96 -20.23 11.38
CA LYS A 445 1.60 -20.84 12.54
C LYS A 445 1.09 -20.25 13.85
N LYS A 446 1.07 -18.92 13.97
CA LYS A 446 0.72 -18.22 15.21
C LYS A 446 -0.76 -18.34 15.57
N ASN A 447 -1.65 -18.14 14.60
CA ASN A 447 -3.07 -17.97 14.86
C ASN A 447 -3.90 -19.24 14.55
N TYR A 448 -3.35 -20.18 13.78
CA TYR A 448 -4.07 -21.38 13.36
C TYR A 448 -3.33 -22.70 13.66
N TYR A 449 -2.12 -22.65 14.23
CA TYR A 449 -1.29 -23.81 14.56
C TYR A 449 -1.02 -24.72 13.34
N ILE A 450 -0.92 -24.11 12.17
CA ILE A 450 -0.64 -24.81 10.91
C ILE A 450 0.87 -24.83 10.67
N THR A 451 1.40 -25.99 10.28
CA THR A 451 2.80 -26.11 9.86
C THR A 451 2.88 -26.05 8.34
N THR A 452 3.75 -25.19 7.83
CA THR A 452 4.03 -25.10 6.39
C THR A 452 5.39 -25.71 6.10
N TYR A 453 5.50 -26.44 5.01
CA TYR A 453 6.72 -27.09 4.55
C TYR A 453 7.04 -26.57 3.15
N ASN A 454 8.19 -25.91 3.01
CA ASN A 454 8.74 -25.62 1.70
C ASN A 454 9.50 -26.84 1.18
N CYS A 455 9.08 -27.38 0.04
CA CYS A 455 9.74 -28.54 -0.59
C CYS A 455 10.35 -28.20 -1.95
N THR A 456 10.59 -26.94 -2.27
CA THR A 456 10.99 -26.49 -3.61
C THR A 456 12.51 -26.48 -3.79
N GLU A 457 13.08 -27.66 -3.98
CA GLU A 457 14.52 -27.82 -4.20
C GLU A 457 15.00 -27.04 -5.44
N GLY A 458 15.75 -25.96 -5.21
CA GLY A 458 16.26 -25.05 -6.25
C GLY A 458 15.58 -23.67 -6.28
N GLY A 459 14.52 -23.48 -5.48
CA GLY A 459 13.82 -22.21 -5.32
C GLY A 459 14.41 -21.31 -4.24
N ALA A 460 13.67 -20.23 -3.95
CA ALA A 460 13.91 -19.33 -2.84
C ALA A 460 13.56 -20.01 -1.50
N ARG A 461 14.34 -19.69 -0.46
CA ARG A 461 13.92 -19.88 0.93
C ARG A 461 12.70 -18.99 1.19
N ILE A 462 11.71 -19.54 1.89
CA ILE A 462 10.51 -18.81 2.35
C ILE A 462 10.58 -18.87 3.87
N GLU A 463 10.78 -17.74 4.53
CA GLU A 463 10.92 -17.73 5.99
C GLU A 463 9.68 -18.24 6.72
N GLY A 464 9.92 -18.98 7.81
CA GLY A 464 8.87 -19.59 8.64
C GLY A 464 8.39 -20.97 8.20
N THR A 465 8.87 -21.46 7.04
CA THR A 465 8.59 -22.81 6.50
C THR A 465 9.61 -23.87 6.90
#